data_AF-A0A849QQ13-F1
#
_entry.id   AF-A0A849QQ13-F1
#
_cell.length_a   1.000
_cell.length_b   1.000
_cell.length_c   1.000
_cell.angle_alpha   90.00
_cell.angle_beta   90.00
_cell.angle_gamma   90.00
#
_symmetry.space_group_name_H-M   'P 1'
#
loop_
_entity.id
_entity.type
_entity.pdbx_description
1 polymer ?
#
loop_
_entity_poly.entity_id
_entity_poly.type
_entity_poly.pdbx_seq_one_letter_code
_entity_poly.pdbx_strand_id
1 'polypeptide(L)'
;MTNMHPYLKNVSEAQEFDRTVDIALRLFSRTKKRRQTAEKDLLTLGAKSVRPIAYTIELALWDKSMSDDDIDERAEDVSDIILQIGKDALPDLNYLATNGSCNMYVNDWAQESIFKVLGVKGEEKQKACHHFGFLEYSKEDKNILICPMCGSRIPANKEPDSGDE
;
A
#
# COMPACT_ATOMS: atom_id res chain seq x y z
N MET A 1 -19.16 8.77 -15.87
CA MET A 1 -17.90 9.21 -15.22
C MET A 1 -16.81 8.29 -15.73
N THR A 2 -15.76 8.82 -16.35
CA THR A 2 -14.56 8.02 -16.62
C THR A 2 -13.97 7.67 -15.26
N ASN A 3 -14.10 6.41 -14.84
CA ASN A 3 -13.45 5.93 -13.62
C ASN A 3 -11.96 6.18 -13.78
N MET A 4 -11.45 7.14 -13.01
CA MET A 4 -10.03 7.44 -12.94
C MET A 4 -9.34 6.27 -12.26
N HIS A 5 -8.19 5.85 -12.78
CA HIS A 5 -7.43 4.75 -12.20
C HIS A 5 -7.19 5.04 -10.71
N PRO A 6 -7.36 4.09 -9.77
CA PRO A 6 -7.21 4.35 -8.33
C PRO A 6 -5.88 4.99 -7.94
N TYR A 7 -4.82 4.86 -8.76
CA TYR A 7 -3.49 5.42 -8.53
C TYR A 7 -3.26 6.81 -9.16
N LEU A 8 -4.19 7.32 -9.96
CA LEU A 8 -4.14 8.68 -10.53
C LEU A 8 -5.00 9.63 -9.69
N LYS A 9 -4.46 10.80 -9.34
CA LYS A 9 -5.21 11.87 -8.64
C LYS A 9 -5.99 12.76 -9.60
N ASN A 10 -5.49 12.89 -10.83
CA ASN A 10 -6.09 13.67 -11.90
C ASN A 10 -5.55 13.15 -13.25
N VAL A 11 -6.24 13.51 -14.34
CA VAL A 11 -5.87 13.08 -15.71
C VAL A 11 -4.54 13.70 -16.16
N SER A 12 -4.20 14.91 -15.69
CA SER A 12 -2.99 15.62 -16.12
C SER A 12 -1.67 14.96 -15.67
N GLU A 13 -1.70 14.11 -14.64
CA GLU A 13 -0.51 13.41 -14.14
C GLU A 13 -0.19 12.10 -14.88
N ALA A 14 -1.08 11.61 -15.76
CA ALA A 14 -0.99 10.27 -16.36
C ALA A 14 0.37 10.00 -17.04
N GLN A 15 0.90 10.95 -17.81
CA GLN A 15 2.18 10.76 -18.50
C GLN A 15 3.41 10.70 -17.56
N GLU A 16 3.36 11.39 -16.42
CA GLU A 16 4.42 11.31 -15.40
C GLU A 16 4.29 10.00 -14.63
N PHE A 17 3.06 9.58 -14.33
CA PHE A 17 2.76 8.30 -13.71
C PHE A 17 3.27 7.14 -14.57
N ASP A 18 2.91 7.07 -15.85
CA ASP A 18 3.31 5.98 -16.76
C ASP A 18 4.83 5.85 -16.86
N ARG A 19 5.53 6.98 -17.01
CA ARG A 19 7.01 7.01 -17.04
C ARG A 19 7.62 6.52 -15.72
N THR A 20 6.96 6.78 -14.60
CA THR A 20 7.44 6.33 -13.28
C THR A 20 7.12 4.85 -13.05
N VAL A 21 5.99 4.35 -13.57
CA VAL A 21 5.65 2.92 -13.57
C VAL A 21 6.70 2.11 -14.33
N ASP A 22 7.16 2.60 -15.50
CA ASP A 22 8.24 1.96 -16.26
C ASP A 22 9.55 1.84 -15.46
N ILE A 23 9.81 2.78 -14.54
CA ILE A 23 10.97 2.71 -13.64
C ILE A 23 10.67 1.71 -12.51
N ALA A 24 9.50 1.79 -11.88
CA ALA A 24 9.07 0.90 -10.80
C ALA A 24 9.06 -0.59 -11.23
N LEU A 25 8.61 -0.90 -12.45
CA LEU A 25 8.62 -2.26 -12.99
C LEU A 25 10.04 -2.85 -13.08
N ARG A 26 11.08 -2.01 -13.17
CA ARG A 26 12.48 -2.49 -13.20
C ARG A 26 12.96 -2.99 -11.84
N LEU A 27 12.25 -2.72 -10.74
CA LEU A 27 12.48 -3.36 -9.45
C LEU A 27 12.27 -4.88 -9.54
N PHE A 28 11.38 -5.34 -10.43
CA PHE A 28 11.12 -6.77 -10.67
C PHE A 28 12.11 -7.41 -11.64
N SER A 29 13.16 -6.69 -12.06
CA SER A 29 14.17 -7.24 -12.96
C SER A 29 15.05 -8.28 -12.26
N ARG A 30 15.33 -9.41 -12.93
CA ARG A 30 16.34 -10.39 -12.49
C ARG A 30 17.77 -9.81 -12.42
N THR A 31 18.04 -8.69 -13.09
CA THR A 31 19.36 -8.05 -13.08
C THR A 31 19.52 -7.08 -11.91
N LYS A 32 20.35 -7.43 -10.92
CA LYS A 32 20.64 -6.58 -9.73
C LYS A 32 20.98 -5.12 -10.09
N LYS A 33 21.82 -4.90 -11.10
CA LYS A 33 22.18 -3.53 -11.55
C LYS A 33 20.98 -2.71 -12.02
N ARG A 34 20.00 -3.35 -12.68
CA ARG A 34 18.77 -2.67 -13.12
C ARG A 34 17.90 -2.29 -11.93
N ARG A 35 17.77 -3.19 -10.94
CA ARG A 35 17.05 -2.91 -9.69
C ARG A 35 17.66 -1.73 -8.94
N GLN A 36 18.98 -1.73 -8.73
CA GLN A 36 19.68 -0.63 -8.04
C GLN A 36 19.56 0.72 -8.77
N THR A 37 19.54 0.69 -10.11
CA THR A 37 19.31 1.91 -10.89
C THR A 37 17.89 2.42 -10.69
N ALA A 38 16.90 1.52 -10.76
CA ALA A 38 15.50 1.84 -10.52
C ALA A 38 15.27 2.39 -9.11
N GLU A 39 15.82 1.74 -8.09
CA GLU A 39 15.78 2.22 -6.69
C GLU A 39 16.27 3.67 -6.58
N LYS A 40 17.46 3.95 -7.13
CA LYS A 40 18.02 5.31 -7.12
C LYS A 40 17.13 6.32 -7.85
N ASP A 41 16.59 5.95 -9.00
CA ASP A 41 15.72 6.83 -9.80
C ASP A 41 14.40 7.11 -9.05
N LEU A 42 13.81 6.11 -8.40
CA LEU A 42 12.59 6.24 -7.59
C LEU A 42 12.83 7.10 -6.35
N LEU A 43 13.95 6.90 -5.65
CA LEU A 43 14.34 7.74 -4.52
C LEU A 43 14.54 9.21 -4.95
N THR A 44 15.09 9.44 -6.14
CA THR A 44 15.25 10.78 -6.72
C THR A 44 13.90 11.44 -7.01
N LEU A 45 12.89 10.66 -7.43
CA LEU A 45 11.51 11.14 -7.63
C LEU A 45 10.76 11.39 -6.32
N GLY A 46 11.21 10.81 -5.20
CA GLY A 46 10.63 11.00 -3.87
C GLY A 46 9.18 10.53 -3.81
N ALA A 47 8.30 11.32 -3.18
CA ALA A 47 6.88 11.02 -2.99
C ALA A 47 6.14 10.63 -4.29
N LYS A 48 6.56 11.14 -5.45
CA LYS A 48 5.93 10.83 -6.74
C LYS A 48 6.04 9.36 -7.14
N SER A 49 6.98 8.62 -6.56
CA SER A 49 7.18 7.19 -6.83
C SER A 49 6.21 6.27 -6.07
N VAL A 50 5.55 6.75 -5.01
CA VAL A 50 4.75 5.90 -4.11
C VAL A 50 3.58 5.22 -4.82
N ARG A 51 2.76 5.98 -5.58
CA ARG A 51 1.61 5.43 -6.31
C ARG A 51 2.03 4.51 -7.47
N PRO A 52 3.06 4.84 -8.29
CA PRO A 52 3.62 3.91 -9.26
C PRO A 52 4.12 2.59 -8.65
N ILE A 53 4.82 2.66 -7.51
CA ILE A 53 5.27 1.48 -6.77
C ILE A 53 4.06 0.62 -6.35
N ALA A 54 3.04 1.24 -5.74
CA ALA A 54 1.81 0.55 -5.34
C ALA A 54 1.13 -0.16 -6.52
N TYR A 55 1.07 0.49 -7.68
CA TYR A 55 0.53 -0.12 -8.89
C TYR A 55 1.34 -1.33 -9.34
N THR A 56 2.67 -1.28 -9.26
CA THR A 56 3.50 -2.43 -9.61
C THR A 56 3.37 -3.61 -8.65
N ILE A 57 3.07 -3.37 -7.36
CA ILE A 57 2.73 -4.44 -6.42
C ILE A 57 1.45 -5.13 -6.88
N GLU A 58 0.40 -4.37 -7.24
CA GLU A 58 -0.82 -4.95 -7.77
C GLU A 58 -0.52 -5.80 -9.02
N LEU A 59 0.26 -5.28 -9.98
CA LEU A 59 0.64 -6.03 -11.18
C LEU A 59 1.41 -7.33 -10.87
N ALA A 60 2.31 -7.31 -9.88
CA ALA A 60 3.08 -8.49 -9.49
C ALA A 60 2.18 -9.62 -8.95
N LEU A 61 1.10 -9.29 -8.24
CA LEU A 61 0.13 -10.28 -7.75
C LEU A 61 -0.62 -11.00 -8.88
N TRP A 62 -0.69 -10.39 -10.07
CA TRP A 62 -1.29 -10.99 -11.26
C TRP A 62 -0.28 -11.78 -12.12
N ASP A 63 1.02 -11.65 -11.85
CA ASP A 63 2.08 -12.35 -12.59
C ASP A 63 2.28 -13.78 -12.06
N LYS A 64 1.66 -14.74 -12.73
CA LYS A 64 1.77 -16.18 -12.41
C LYS A 64 3.18 -16.76 -12.58
N SER A 65 4.12 -16.01 -13.15
CA SER A 65 5.51 -16.44 -13.30
C SER A 65 6.41 -16.08 -12.11
N MET A 66 5.90 -15.27 -11.17
CA MET A 66 6.59 -14.95 -9.91
C MET A 66 6.30 -16.02 -8.85
N SER A 67 7.34 -16.43 -8.14
CA SER A 67 7.20 -17.27 -6.94
C SER A 67 6.91 -16.41 -5.70
N ASP A 68 6.38 -17.01 -4.64
CA ASP A 68 6.13 -16.30 -3.37
C ASP A 68 7.45 -15.72 -2.81
N ASP A 69 8.56 -16.45 -2.90
CA ASP A 69 9.90 -15.96 -2.50
C ASP A 69 10.35 -14.72 -3.31
N ASP A 70 10.04 -14.67 -4.61
CA ASP A 70 10.33 -13.51 -5.45
C ASP A 70 9.46 -12.29 -5.05
N ILE A 71 8.23 -12.53 -4.59
CA ILE A 71 7.33 -11.47 -4.12
C ILE A 71 7.85 -10.90 -2.80
N ASP A 72 8.26 -11.76 -1.87
CA ASP A 72 8.76 -11.37 -0.54
C ASP A 72 10.08 -10.56 -0.64
N GLU A 73 11.07 -11.01 -1.44
CA GLU A 73 12.33 -10.26 -1.65
C GLU A 73 12.03 -8.85 -2.19
N ARG A 74 11.05 -8.73 -3.09
CA ARG A 74 10.70 -7.44 -3.71
C ARG A 74 9.86 -6.57 -2.78
N ALA A 75 9.07 -7.16 -1.89
CA ALA A 75 8.35 -6.42 -0.86
C ALA A 75 9.32 -5.72 0.11
N GLU A 76 10.45 -6.35 0.44
CA GLU A 76 11.53 -5.72 1.21
C GLU A 76 12.17 -4.55 0.46
N ASP A 77 12.61 -4.75 -0.79
CA ASP A 77 13.21 -3.69 -1.64
C ASP A 77 12.29 -2.46 -1.73
N VAL A 78 10.99 -2.70 -1.97
CA VAL A 78 9.98 -1.64 -2.06
C VAL A 78 9.78 -0.94 -0.72
N SER A 79 9.70 -1.70 0.38
CA SER A 79 9.57 -1.15 1.73
C SER A 79 10.73 -0.23 2.09
N ASP A 80 11.96 -0.58 1.69
CA ASP A 80 13.15 0.23 1.94
C ASP A 80 13.13 1.55 1.18
N ILE A 81 12.65 1.55 -0.07
CA ILE A 81 12.46 2.79 -0.84
C ILE A 81 11.47 3.71 -0.13
N ILE A 82 10.31 3.18 0.29
CA ILE A 82 9.29 3.97 0.99
C ILE A 82 9.82 4.54 2.32
N LEU A 83 10.57 3.74 3.08
CA LEU A 83 11.21 4.18 4.32
C LEU A 83 12.21 5.33 4.08
N GLN A 84 12.99 5.25 3.02
CA GLN A 84 13.95 6.30 2.65
C GLN A 84 13.27 7.58 2.14
N ILE A 85 12.12 7.49 1.45
CA ILE A 85 11.28 8.65 1.13
C ILE A 85 10.71 9.28 2.42
N GLY A 86 10.39 8.44 3.41
CA GLY A 86 9.98 8.88 4.74
C GLY A 86 8.61 9.55 4.75
N LYS A 87 8.48 10.62 5.55
CA LYS A 87 7.17 11.27 5.81
C LYS A 87 6.50 11.84 4.56
N ASP A 88 7.28 12.16 3.52
CA ASP A 88 6.75 12.67 2.26
C ASP A 88 5.92 11.59 1.51
N ALA A 89 6.07 10.31 1.85
CA ALA A 89 5.24 9.23 1.30
C ALA A 89 3.84 9.17 1.92
N LEU A 90 3.65 9.69 3.13
CA LEU A 90 2.41 9.51 3.90
C LEU A 90 1.14 10.00 3.20
N PRO A 91 1.12 11.12 2.46
CA PRO A 91 -0.11 11.55 1.77
C PRO A 91 -0.62 10.50 0.77
N ASP A 92 0.28 9.89 0.00
CA ASP A 92 -0.08 8.88 -1.00
C ASP A 92 -0.37 7.53 -0.33
N LEU A 93 0.38 7.15 0.70
CA LEU A 93 0.09 5.94 1.47
C LEU A 93 -1.26 6.01 2.19
N ASN A 94 -1.60 7.13 2.83
CA ASN A 94 -2.89 7.32 3.50
C ASN A 94 -4.05 7.27 2.51
N TYR A 95 -3.88 7.87 1.33
CA TYR A 95 -4.86 7.77 0.26
C TYR A 95 -5.09 6.31 -0.17
N LEU A 96 -4.01 5.55 -0.39
CA LEU A 96 -4.13 4.12 -0.74
C LEU A 96 -4.73 3.28 0.40
N ALA A 97 -4.39 3.62 1.65
CA ALA A 97 -4.90 2.93 2.83
C ALA A 97 -6.38 3.20 3.11
N THR A 98 -6.95 4.30 2.58
CA THR A 98 -8.36 4.67 2.77
C THR A 98 -9.23 4.49 1.52
N ASN A 99 -8.61 4.30 0.34
CA ASN A 99 -9.35 4.14 -0.91
C ASN A 99 -9.88 2.71 -1.06
N GLY A 100 -11.19 2.53 -0.83
CA GLY A 100 -11.87 1.23 -0.99
C GLY A 100 -11.90 0.68 -2.43
N SER A 101 -11.43 1.44 -3.43
CA SER A 101 -11.24 0.95 -4.81
C SER A 101 -9.84 0.37 -5.04
N CYS A 102 -8.91 0.51 -4.09
CA CYS A 102 -7.60 -0.13 -4.15
C CYS A 102 -7.71 -1.63 -3.81
N ASN A 103 -6.84 -2.42 -4.42
CA ASN A 103 -6.70 -3.83 -4.11
C ASN A 103 -6.34 -4.02 -2.61
N MET A 104 -6.90 -5.04 -1.95
CA MET A 104 -6.67 -5.32 -0.53
C MET A 104 -5.19 -5.51 -0.19
N TYR A 105 -4.40 -6.17 -1.04
CA TYR A 105 -2.97 -6.32 -0.81
C TYR A 105 -2.21 -4.98 -0.85
N VAL A 106 -2.65 -4.05 -1.69
CA VAL A 106 -2.08 -2.70 -1.73
C VAL A 106 -2.52 -1.90 -0.50
N ASN A 107 -3.73 -2.12 0.00
CA ASN A 107 -4.21 -1.57 1.26
C ASN A 107 -3.34 -2.03 2.44
N ASP A 108 -3.10 -3.32 2.55
CA ASP A 108 -2.25 -3.95 3.57
C ASP A 108 -0.84 -3.38 3.50
N TRP A 109 -0.23 -3.39 2.31
CA TRP A 109 1.11 -2.85 2.08
C TRP A 109 1.21 -1.36 2.45
N ALA A 110 0.23 -0.54 2.07
CA ALA A 110 0.20 0.87 2.39
C ALA A 110 0.12 1.07 3.90
N GLN A 111 -0.70 0.28 4.58
CA GLN A 111 -0.84 0.35 6.03
C GLN A 111 0.45 -0.05 6.76
N GLU A 112 1.12 -1.13 6.34
CA GLU A 112 2.42 -1.50 6.92
C GLU A 112 3.47 -0.42 6.71
N SER A 113 3.50 0.16 5.51
CA SER A 113 4.42 1.23 5.15
C SER A 113 4.18 2.48 6.00
N ILE A 114 2.93 2.85 6.28
CA ILE A 114 2.59 3.93 7.21
C ILE A 114 3.16 3.65 8.60
N PHE A 115 2.98 2.43 9.12
CA PHE A 115 3.51 2.08 10.44
C PHE A 115 5.04 2.17 10.50
N LYS A 116 5.72 1.68 9.46
CA LYS A 116 7.17 1.72 9.32
C LYS A 116 7.68 3.17 9.25
N VAL A 117 7.08 4.02 8.42
CA VAL A 117 7.45 5.43 8.26
C VAL A 117 7.20 6.24 9.54
N LEU A 118 6.11 5.98 10.26
CA LEU A 118 5.79 6.66 11.51
C LEU A 118 6.54 6.08 12.72
N GLY A 119 7.15 4.91 12.59
CA GLY A 119 7.83 4.21 13.68
C GLY A 119 6.88 3.70 14.78
N VAL A 120 5.59 3.53 14.49
CA VAL A 120 4.57 3.16 15.48
C VAL A 120 4.51 1.66 15.72
N LYS A 121 4.31 1.26 16.98
CA LYS A 121 4.24 -0.15 17.41
C LYS A 121 3.13 -0.36 18.44
N GLY A 122 2.71 -1.61 18.62
CA GLY A 122 1.72 -1.98 19.63
C GLY A 122 0.41 -1.21 19.49
N GLU A 123 -0.10 -0.67 20.59
CA GLU A 123 -1.36 0.07 20.64
C GLU A 123 -1.36 1.37 19.80
N GLU A 124 -0.20 1.97 19.56
CA GLU A 124 -0.10 3.18 18.72
C GLU A 124 -0.49 2.90 17.27
N LYS A 125 -0.36 1.65 16.80
CA LYS A 125 -0.84 1.25 15.48
C LYS A 125 -2.34 1.50 15.32
N GLN A 126 -3.15 1.32 16.36
CA GLN A 126 -4.61 1.50 16.27
C GLN A 126 -4.99 2.95 15.95
N LYS A 127 -4.21 3.93 16.43
CA LYS A 127 -4.44 5.37 16.18
C LYS A 127 -4.01 5.80 14.77
N ALA A 128 -3.10 5.05 14.15
CA ALA A 128 -2.55 5.31 12.83
C ALA A 128 -3.08 4.35 11.75
N CYS A 129 -4.10 3.54 12.08
CA CYS A 129 -4.65 2.53 11.19
C CYS A 129 -5.78 3.12 10.35
N HIS A 130 -5.63 3.02 9.03
CA HIS A 130 -6.60 3.34 8.00
C HIS A 130 -7.11 2.10 7.25
N HIS A 131 -6.47 0.95 7.44
CA HIS A 131 -6.82 -0.33 6.82
C HIS A 131 -8.31 -0.65 6.96
N PHE A 132 -8.94 -0.98 5.83
CA PHE A 132 -10.38 -1.20 5.75
C PHE A 132 -10.78 -2.68 5.80
N GLY A 133 -9.82 -3.61 5.76
CA GLY A 133 -10.09 -5.04 5.88
C GLY A 133 -10.32 -5.47 7.34
N PHE A 134 -11.31 -6.32 7.57
CA PHE A 134 -11.54 -6.93 8.87
C PHE A 134 -11.78 -8.43 8.73
N LEU A 135 -11.21 -9.20 9.66
CA LEU A 135 -11.44 -10.62 9.78
C LEU A 135 -12.55 -10.87 10.82
N GLU A 136 -13.55 -11.65 10.43
CA GLU A 136 -14.60 -12.07 11.35
C GLU A 136 -14.10 -13.19 12.27
N TYR A 137 -14.24 -12.99 13.58
CA TYR A 137 -13.91 -13.99 14.59
C TYR A 137 -15.16 -14.32 15.41
N SER A 138 -15.68 -15.53 15.23
CA SER A 138 -16.81 -16.07 15.98
C SER A 138 -16.32 -17.07 17.03
N LYS A 139 -16.28 -16.66 18.30
CA LYS A 139 -16.30 -17.58 19.46
C LYS A 139 -17.29 -17.05 20.48
N GLU A 140 -18.14 -17.95 20.99
CA GLU A 140 -18.98 -17.72 22.19
C GLU A 140 -19.86 -16.46 22.10
N ASP A 141 -20.83 -16.46 21.18
CA ASP A 141 -21.93 -15.49 21.09
C ASP A 141 -21.55 -14.02 20.85
N LYS A 142 -20.30 -13.74 20.45
CA LYS A 142 -19.85 -12.40 20.06
C LYS A 142 -19.21 -12.42 18.68
N ASN A 143 -19.90 -11.85 17.70
CA ASN A 143 -19.30 -11.57 16.39
C ASN A 143 -18.40 -10.34 16.54
N ILE A 144 -17.09 -10.57 16.46
CA ILE A 144 -16.07 -9.52 16.55
C ILE A 144 -15.33 -9.46 15.22
N LEU A 145 -15.19 -8.25 14.69
CA LEU A 145 -14.33 -7.96 13.56
C LEU A 145 -12.96 -7.52 14.07
N ILE A 146 -11.89 -8.11 13.55
CA ILE A 146 -10.51 -7.84 13.94
C ILE A 146 -9.74 -7.30 12.74
N CYS A 147 -9.13 -6.12 12.88
CA CYS A 147 -8.21 -5.61 11.87
C CYS A 147 -6.88 -6.38 11.95
N PRO A 148 -6.42 -7.05 10.88
CA PRO A 148 -5.15 -7.78 10.89
C PRO A 148 -3.93 -6.87 11.08
N MET A 149 -4.01 -5.61 10.64
CA MET A 149 -2.88 -4.68 10.67
C MET A 149 -2.58 -4.07 12.05
N CYS A 150 -3.60 -3.72 12.82
CA CYS A 150 -3.46 -3.05 14.13
C CYS A 150 -4.09 -3.80 15.31
N GLY A 151 -4.80 -4.90 15.06
CA GLY A 151 -5.47 -5.69 16.09
C GLY A 151 -6.71 -5.03 16.71
N SER A 152 -7.21 -3.92 16.16
CA SER A 152 -8.44 -3.29 16.64
C SER A 152 -9.61 -4.26 16.54
N ARG A 153 -10.48 -4.24 17.56
CA ARG A 153 -11.64 -5.12 17.67
C ARG A 153 -12.91 -4.28 17.69
N ILE A 154 -13.82 -4.53 16.75
CA ILE A 154 -15.13 -3.87 16.71
C ILE A 154 -16.25 -4.92 16.72
N PRO A 155 -17.41 -4.66 17.34
CA PRO A 155 -18.57 -5.54 17.21
C PRO A 155 -19.03 -5.60 15.75
N ALA A 156 -19.33 -6.79 15.22
CA ALA A 156 -19.82 -6.94 13.84
C ALA A 156 -21.19 -6.28 13.61
N ASN A 157 -21.92 -5.96 14.69
CA ASN A 157 -23.25 -5.36 14.65
C ASN A 157 -23.24 -3.82 14.62
N LYS A 158 -22.06 -3.18 14.52
CA LYS A 158 -21.96 -1.74 14.26
C LYS A 158 -21.71 -1.54 12.78
N GLU A 159 -22.71 -1.02 12.07
CA GLU A 159 -22.43 -0.33 10.81
C GLU A 159 -21.40 0.78 11.10
N PRO A 160 -20.34 0.93 10.28
CA PRO A 160 -19.47 2.09 10.40
C PRO A 160 -20.34 3.33 10.20
N ASP A 161 -20.23 4.32 11.10
CA ASP A 161 -20.86 5.63 10.91
C ASP A 161 -20.46 6.14 9.52
N SER A 162 -21.37 6.02 8.55
CA SER A 162 -21.33 6.81 7.33
C SER A 162 -21.60 8.23 7.80
N GLY A 163 -20.54 9.00 8.06
CA GLY A 163 -20.60 10.38 8.52
C GLY A 163 -21.20 11.30 7.45
N ASP A 164 -22.49 11.14 7.19
CA ASP A 164 -23.37 12.07 6.52
C ASP A 164 -24.27 12.72 7.58
N GLU A 165 -23.68 13.62 8.37
CA GLU A 165 -24.39 14.78 8.96
C GLU A 165 -23.61 16.05 8.67
#